data_AF-A0A9P6AMM3-F1
#
_entry.id   AF-A0A9P6AMM3-F1
#
_cell.length_a   1.000
_cell.length_b   1.000
_cell.length_c   1.000
_cell.angle_alpha   90.00
_cell.angle_beta   90.00
_cell.angle_gamma   90.00
#
_symmetry.space_group_name_H-M   'P 1'
#
loop_
_entity.id
_entity.type
_entity.pdbx_description
1 polymer ?
#
loop_
_entity_poly.entity_id
_entity_poly.type
_entity_poly.pdbx_seq_one_letter_code
_entity_poly.pdbx_strand_id
1 'polypeptide(L)'
;MPEAAEDRFATWLCDCIIAKQAGARASANPKLAYSVEILYEELQEEDYCIKYKELAHHLEILDLQESYIKDEQANLKRELIRAQEEVKRIQSIPLVISQFLEPINHLTGIATSTL
;
A
#
# COMPACT_ATOMS: atom_id res chain seq x y z
N MET A 1 -8.38 2.85 -41.09
CA MET A 1 -7.38 2.82 -42.17
C MET A 1 -6.72 4.19 -42.28
N PRO A 2 -5.61 4.39 -41.54
CA PRO A 2 -4.36 4.88 -42.11
C PRO A 2 -3.15 4.18 -41.47
N GLU A 3 -2.44 3.31 -42.18
CA GLU A 3 -1.36 2.47 -41.58
C GLU A 3 -0.07 2.44 -42.43
N ALA A 4 0.14 3.42 -43.31
CA ALA A 4 1.29 3.41 -44.24
C ALA A 4 2.26 4.60 -44.09
N ALA A 5 1.96 5.56 -43.21
CA ALA A 5 2.77 6.78 -43.04
C ALA A 5 3.80 6.68 -41.89
N GLU A 6 3.54 5.85 -40.87
CA GLU A 6 4.39 5.73 -39.69
C GLU A 6 5.67 4.91 -39.95
N ASP A 7 5.62 3.94 -40.88
CA ASP A 7 6.78 3.09 -41.21
C ASP A 7 7.93 3.86 -41.88
N ARG A 8 7.62 4.88 -42.68
CA ARG A 8 8.64 5.70 -43.37
C ARG A 8 9.43 6.59 -42.42
N PHE A 9 8.80 7.02 -41.32
CA PHE A 9 9.49 7.77 -40.27
C PHE A 9 10.43 6.86 -39.49
N ALA A 10 10.03 5.62 -39.21
CA ALA A 10 10.88 4.62 -38.56
C ALA A 10 12.10 4.25 -39.43
N THR A 11 11.90 4.08 -40.75
CA THR A 11 13.04 3.81 -41.66
C THR A 11 13.98 5.01 -41.77
N TRP A 12 13.44 6.23 -41.89
CA TRP A 12 14.25 7.45 -41.96
C TRP A 12 15.01 7.74 -40.66
N LEU A 13 14.40 7.48 -39.50
CA LEU A 13 15.08 7.57 -38.20
C LEU A 13 16.22 6.55 -38.09
N CYS A 14 16.01 5.31 -38.53
CA CYS A 14 17.07 4.31 -38.58
C CYS A 14 18.22 4.74 -39.51
N ASP A 15 17.92 5.22 -40.71
CA ASP A 15 18.94 5.67 -41.68
C ASP A 15 19.70 6.91 -41.16
N CYS A 16 19.04 7.83 -40.47
CA CYS A 16 19.69 8.98 -39.83
C CYS A 16 20.56 8.58 -38.63
N ILE A 17 20.16 7.57 -37.85
CA ILE A 17 20.97 7.05 -36.74
C ILE A 17 22.22 6.33 -37.28
N ILE A 18 22.10 5.56 -38.36
CA ILE A 18 23.22 4.90 -39.05
C ILE A 18 24.18 5.94 -39.64
N ALA A 19 23.67 6.98 -40.30
CA ALA A 19 24.48 8.07 -40.86
C ALA A 19 25.21 8.89 -39.77
N LYS A 20 24.59 9.06 -38.60
CA LYS A 20 25.18 9.78 -37.45
C LYS A 20 26.25 8.94 -36.72
N GLN A 21 26.11 7.61 -36.73
CA GLN A 21 27.13 6.67 -36.24
C GLN A 21 28.34 6.54 -37.19
N ALA A 22 28.15 6.75 -38.50
CA ALA A 22 29.24 6.72 -39.48
C ALA A 22 30.19 7.94 -39.38
N GLY A 23 29.68 9.11 -38.97
CA GLY A 23 30.46 10.35 -38.83
C GLY A 23 31.26 10.50 -37.54
N ALA A 24 31.02 9.67 -36.51
CA ALA A 24 31.62 9.81 -35.18
C ALA A 24 32.75 8.81 -34.87
N ARG A 25 33.19 8.01 -35.85
CA ARG A 25 34.30 7.06 -35.70
C ARG A 25 35.63 7.62 -36.20
N ALA A 26 36.10 8.67 -35.54
CA ALA A 26 37.53 8.96 -35.49
C ALA A 26 37.97 8.93 -34.02
N SER A 27 38.35 7.74 -33.57
CA SER A 27 39.01 7.44 -32.29
C SER A 27 38.14 7.36 -31.02
N ALA A 28 37.20 6.42 -31.00
CA ALA A 28 36.77 5.75 -29.76
C ALA A 28 36.75 4.24 -30.04
N ASN A 29 37.52 3.46 -29.28
CA ASN A 29 37.76 2.05 -29.55
C ASN A 29 36.42 1.28 -29.46
N PRO A 30 35.86 0.75 -30.56
CA PRO A 30 34.48 0.29 -30.62
C PRO A 30 34.21 -0.96 -29.76
N LYS A 31 35.26 -1.70 -29.39
CA LYS A 31 35.16 -2.81 -28.42
C LYS A 31 34.84 -2.32 -27.02
N LEU A 32 35.34 -1.15 -26.63
CA LEU A 32 35.16 -0.61 -25.28
C LEU A 32 33.74 -0.07 -25.07
N ALA A 33 33.13 0.51 -26.10
CA ALA A 33 31.74 0.99 -26.06
C ALA A 33 30.75 -0.16 -25.81
N TYR A 34 30.90 -1.26 -26.56
CA TYR A 34 30.04 -2.44 -26.42
C TYR A 34 30.17 -3.11 -25.04
N SER A 35 31.37 -3.09 -24.44
CA SER A 35 31.59 -3.60 -23.08
C SER A 35 30.93 -2.74 -22.01
N VAL A 36 30.89 -1.42 -22.20
CA VAL A 36 30.29 -0.49 -21.24
C VAL A 36 28.76 -0.55 -21.28
N GLU A 37 28.17 -0.74 -22.46
CA GLU A 37 26.71 -0.91 -22.61
C GLU A 37 26.20 -2.20 -21.94
N ILE A 38 26.91 -3.32 -22.10
CA ILE A 38 26.58 -4.59 -21.41
C ILE A 38 26.65 -4.44 -19.89
N LEU A 39 27.71 -3.80 -19.37
CA LEU A 39 27.87 -3.57 -17.93
C LEU A 39 26.77 -2.66 -17.37
N TYR A 40 26.29 -1.68 -18.15
CA TYR A 40 25.18 -0.82 -17.75
C TYR A 40 23.85 -1.59 -17.68
N GLU A 41 23.64 -2.52 -18.59
CA GLU A 41 22.42 -3.35 -18.65
C GLU A 41 22.40 -4.40 -17.53
N GLU A 42 23.55 -5.03 -17.23
CA GLU A 42 23.73 -5.90 -16.06
C GLU A 42 23.51 -5.15 -14.74
N LEU A 43 24.04 -3.92 -14.60
CA LEU A 43 23.81 -3.07 -13.42
C LEU A 43 22.33 -2.66 -13.29
N GLN A 44 21.64 -2.39 -14.39
CA GLN A 44 20.20 -2.10 -14.39
C GLN A 44 19.39 -3.32 -13.94
N GLU A 45 19.70 -4.51 -14.45
CA GLU A 45 19.06 -5.76 -14.03
C GLU A 45 19.28 -6.09 -12.55
N GLU A 46 20.49 -5.84 -12.03
CA GLU A 46 20.79 -5.96 -10.60
C GLU A 46 19.93 -5.01 -9.75
N ASP A 47 19.80 -3.74 -10.15
CA ASP A 47 18.93 -2.76 -9.49
C ASP A 47 17.45 -3.18 -9.49
N TYR A 48 16.95 -3.75 -10.59
CA TYR A 48 15.58 -4.27 -10.65
C TYR A 48 15.38 -5.50 -9.76
N CYS A 49 16.37 -6.39 -9.71
CA CYS A 49 16.34 -7.59 -8.86
C CYS A 49 16.31 -7.24 -7.36
N ILE A 50 17.07 -6.22 -6.95
CA ILE A 50 17.07 -5.72 -5.57
C ILE A 50 15.70 -5.14 -5.20
N LYS A 51 15.15 -4.26 -6.05
CA LYS A 51 13.83 -3.67 -5.85
C LYS A 51 12.73 -4.72 -5.75
N TYR A 52 12.77 -5.75 -6.58
CA TYR A 52 11.80 -6.84 -6.52
C TYR A 52 11.85 -7.59 -5.19
N LYS A 53 13.05 -7.91 -4.68
CA LYS A 53 13.21 -8.58 -3.38
C LYS A 53 12.73 -7.73 -2.22
N GLU A 54 13.01 -6.44 -2.25
CA GLU A 54 12.51 -5.49 -1.24
C GLU A 54 10.98 -5.43 -1.26
N LEU A 55 10.38 -5.32 -2.45
CA LEU A 55 8.92 -5.27 -2.60
C LEU A 55 8.24 -6.60 -2.19
N ALA A 56 8.85 -7.74 -2.52
CA ALA A 56 8.37 -9.05 -2.09
C ALA A 56 8.40 -9.19 -0.57
N HIS A 57 9.47 -8.73 0.09
CA HIS A 57 9.54 -8.70 1.54
C HIS A 57 8.50 -7.77 2.16
N HIS A 58 8.26 -6.61 1.56
CA HIS A 58 7.20 -5.70 2.02
C HIS A 58 5.80 -6.33 1.92
N LEU A 59 5.53 -7.11 0.88
CA LEU A 59 4.27 -7.85 0.76
C LEU A 59 4.13 -8.89 1.90
N GLU A 60 5.18 -9.64 2.21
CA GLU A 60 5.15 -10.59 3.34
C GLU A 60 4.86 -9.91 4.68
N ILE A 61 5.43 -8.72 4.91
CA ILE A 61 5.15 -7.93 6.12
C ILE A 61 3.69 -7.49 6.15
N LEU A 62 3.15 -7.02 5.03
CA LEU A 62 1.76 -6.57 4.95
C LEU A 62 0.78 -7.72 5.20
N ASP A 63 1.04 -8.91 4.66
CA ASP A 63 0.23 -10.11 4.90
C ASP A 63 0.23 -10.50 6.40
N LEU A 64 1.39 -10.40 7.05
CA LEU A 64 1.50 -10.64 8.49
C LEU A 64 0.68 -9.60 9.29
N GLN A 65 0.79 -8.32 8.93
CA GLN A 65 0.02 -7.26 9.59
C GLN A 65 -1.48 -7.42 9.38
N GLU A 66 -1.90 -7.80 8.17
CA GLU A 66 -3.31 -8.03 7.86
C GLU A 66 -3.88 -9.18 8.70
N SER A 67 -3.16 -10.31 8.77
CA SER A 67 -3.59 -11.45 9.59
C SER A 67 -3.69 -11.08 11.08
N TYR A 68 -2.70 -10.35 11.60
CA TYR A 68 -2.71 -9.86 12.99
C TYR A 68 -3.91 -8.94 13.26
N ILE A 69 -4.17 -7.97 12.39
CA ILE A 69 -5.29 -7.04 12.55
C ILE A 69 -6.63 -7.80 12.52
N LYS A 70 -6.78 -8.80 11.64
CA LYS A 70 -7.98 -9.64 11.57
C LYS A 70 -8.22 -10.39 12.88
N ASP A 71 -7.17 -10.99 13.44
CA ASP A 71 -7.25 -11.72 14.70
C ASP A 71 -7.57 -10.80 15.89
N GLU A 72 -6.93 -9.63 15.95
CA GLU A 72 -7.15 -8.64 17.00
C GLU A 72 -8.59 -8.09 16.94
N GLN A 73 -9.11 -7.80 15.75
CA GLN A 73 -10.52 -7.41 15.58
C GLN A 73 -11.48 -8.51 16.07
N ALA A 74 -11.17 -9.78 15.83
CA ALA A 74 -11.96 -10.89 16.33
C ALA A 74 -11.85 -11.03 17.86
N ASN A 75 -10.71 -10.71 18.45
CA ASN A 75 -10.55 -10.65 19.91
C ASN A 75 -11.40 -9.52 20.52
N LEU A 76 -11.28 -8.30 20.00
CA LEU A 76 -12.04 -7.15 20.47
C LEU A 76 -13.56 -7.35 20.38
N LYS A 77 -14.06 -8.02 19.32
CA LYS A 77 -15.49 -8.38 19.22
C LYS A 77 -15.94 -9.31 20.34
N ARG A 78 -15.11 -10.29 20.73
CA ARG A 78 -15.41 -11.21 21.84
C ARG A 78 -15.39 -10.48 23.18
N GLU A 79 -14.42 -9.59 23.38
CA GLU A 79 -14.34 -8.78 24.59
C GLU A 79 -15.52 -7.80 24.71
N LEU A 80 -15.95 -7.20 23.59
CA LEU A 80 -17.14 -6.35 23.55
C LEU A 80 -18.38 -7.08 24.06
N ILE A 81 -18.61 -8.32 23.60
CA ILE A 81 -19.76 -9.13 24.05
C ILE A 81 -19.66 -9.40 25.55
N ARG A 82 -18.48 -9.79 26.04
CA ARG A 82 -18.24 -10.02 27.48
C ARG A 82 -18.50 -8.77 28.32
N ALA A 83 -18.06 -7.61 27.85
CA ALA A 83 -18.29 -6.33 28.51
C ALA A 83 -19.79 -5.98 28.52
N GLN A 84 -20.50 -6.20 27.41
CA GLN A 84 -21.95 -6.00 27.35
C GLN A 84 -22.72 -6.92 28.30
N GLU A 85 -22.29 -8.18 28.44
CA GLU A 85 -22.87 -9.10 29.42
C GLU A 85 -22.67 -8.61 30.86
N GLU A 86 -21.50 -8.04 31.18
CA GLU A 86 -21.24 -7.47 32.50
C GLU A 86 -22.16 -6.26 32.80
N VAL A 87 -22.37 -5.38 31.81
CA VAL A 87 -23.32 -4.26 31.95
C VAL A 87 -24.73 -4.77 32.25
N LYS A 88 -25.18 -5.83 31.57
CA LYS A 88 -26.47 -6.46 31.84
C LYS A 88 -26.55 -7.06 33.25
N ARG A 89 -25.46 -7.63 33.75
CA ARG A 89 -25.41 -8.15 35.13
C ARG A 89 -25.62 -7.03 36.15
N ILE A 90 -24.96 -5.88 35.98
CA ILE A 90 -25.14 -4.71 36.86
C ILE A 90 -26.61 -4.24 36.85
N GLN A 91 -27.26 -4.25 35.69
CA GLN A 91 -28.67 -3.85 35.54
C GLN A 91 -29.68 -4.81 36.19
N SER A 92 -29.29 -6.06 36.46
CA SER A 92 -30.19 -7.12 36.96
C SER A 92 -30.33 -7.18 38.49
N ILE A 93 -29.44 -6.52 39.24
CA ILE A 93 -29.50 -6.40 40.70
C ILE A 93 -30.72 -5.56 41.07
N PRO A 94 -31.41 -5.77 42.21
CA PRO A 94 -32.48 -4.88 42.64
C PRO A 94 -32.02 -3.42 42.68
N LEU A 95 -32.52 -2.63 41.74
CA LEU A 95 -32.19 -1.21 41.57
C LEU A 95 -33.17 -0.34 42.35
N VAL A 96 -32.65 0.73 42.97
CA VAL A 96 -33.49 1.80 43.53
C VAL A 96 -34.03 2.64 42.37
N ILE A 97 -35.35 2.78 42.29
CA ILE A 97 -36.01 3.57 41.24
C ILE A 97 -35.85 5.06 41.57
N SER A 98 -35.36 5.85 40.62
CA SER A 98 -35.24 7.30 40.74
C SER A 98 -36.18 8.02 39.76
N GLN A 99 -36.58 9.24 40.11
CA GLN A 99 -37.33 10.12 39.22
C GLN A 99 -36.36 10.97 38.40
N PHE A 100 -36.47 10.90 37.08
CA PHE A 100 -35.71 11.74 36.17
C PHE A 100 -36.25 13.18 36.14
N LEU A 101 -35.37 14.18 36.14
CA LEU A 101 -35.73 15.60 36.12
C LEU A 101 -35.37 16.29 34.80
N GLU A 102 -34.07 16.45 34.53
CA GLU A 102 -33.58 17.24 33.40
C GLU A 102 -32.30 16.63 32.80
N PRO A 103 -32.16 16.60 31.47
CA PRO A 103 -30.91 16.21 30.81
C PRO A 103 -29.88 17.35 30.84
N ILE A 104 -28.61 17.03 31.12
CA ILE A 104 -27.50 17.98 31.03
C ILE A 104 -26.79 17.83 29.66
N ASN A 105 -26.66 16.58 29.16
CA ASN A 105 -26.01 16.25 27.89
C ASN A 105 -26.66 14.99 27.27
N HIS A 106 -26.14 14.54 26.12
CA HIS A 106 -26.65 13.35 25.40
C HIS A 106 -26.61 12.03 26.21
N LEU A 107 -25.75 11.93 27.24
CA LEU A 107 -25.56 10.69 28.04
C LEU A 107 -25.79 10.90 29.54
N THR A 108 -26.03 12.13 30.00
CA THR A 108 -26.05 12.47 31.43
C THR A 108 -27.25 13.35 31.77
N GLY A 109 -27.85 13.12 32.94
CA GLY A 109 -28.98 13.89 33.44
C GLY A 109 -29.11 13.80 34.95
N ILE A 110 -29.92 14.70 35.51
CA ILE A 110 -30.17 14.78 36.95
C ILE A 110 -31.37 13.89 37.30
N ALA A 111 -31.23 13.07 38.33
CA ALA A 111 -32.30 12.26 38.89
C ALA A 111 -32.39 12.46 40.41
N THR A 112 -33.59 12.37 40.96
CA THR A 112 -33.84 12.38 42.41
C THR A 112 -34.27 10.99 42.86
N SER A 113 -33.58 10.45 43.86
CA SER A 113 -33.98 9.17 44.47
C SER A 113 -35.03 9.43 45.53
N THR A 114 -36.19 8.78 45.41
CA THR A 114 -37.18 8.73 46.49
C THR A 114 -36.93 7.42 47.24
N LEU A 115 -36.45 7.52 48.48
CA LEU A 115 -36.35 6.36 49.38
C LEU A 115 -37.74 5.95 49.86
#